data_AF-A0A7C4ZI56-F1
#
_entry.id   AF-A0A7C4ZI56-F1
#
_cell.length_a   1.000
_cell.length_b   1.000
_cell.length_c   1.000
_cell.angle_alpha   90.00
_cell.angle_beta   90.00
_cell.angle_gamma   90.00
#
_symmetry.space_group_name_H-M   'P 1'
#
loop_
_entity.id
_entity.type
_entity.pdbx_description
1 polymer ?
#
loop_
_entity_poly.entity_id
_entity_poly.type
_entity_poly.pdbx_seq_one_letter_code
_entity_poly.pdbx_strand_id
1 'polypeptide(L)'
;LKPDEAVEARLIENLQRENLDPLDEAEAYQALQDLGYSLTAIGKRLGKSRPYVSQRVKLLRLHPKLREAVRSGKLTPDHAHALMRLKDTEKQLTLAQEVQAKGLSVHETRQRVREMLGKKLKWQLVPVRLDLETFEALKRIAPEGDVKRLIRETIEKLIKT
;
A
#
# COMPACT_ATOMS: atom_id res chain seq x y z
N LEU A 1 -31.31 5.69 29.40
CA LEU A 1 -30.49 5.49 28.19
C LEU A 1 -30.66 4.04 27.76
N LYS A 2 -30.97 3.78 26.50
CA LYS A 2 -30.86 2.41 25.95
C LYS A 2 -29.40 1.95 26.09
N PRO A 3 -29.11 0.64 26.25
CA PRO A 3 -27.74 0.15 26.44
C PRO A 3 -26.74 0.72 25.42
N ASP A 4 -27.14 0.82 24.15
CA ASP A 4 -26.29 1.33 23.07
C ASP A 4 -25.98 2.84 23.20
N GLU A 5 -26.91 3.64 23.71
CA GLU A 5 -26.72 5.09 23.91
C GLU A 5 -25.70 5.37 25.03
N ALA A 6 -25.70 4.55 26.08
CA ALA A 6 -24.72 4.66 27.17
C ALA A 6 -23.32 4.23 26.72
N VAL A 7 -23.21 3.16 25.93
CA VAL A 7 -21.94 2.71 25.33
C VAL A 7 -21.39 3.77 24.38
N GLU A 8 -22.24 4.33 23.52
CA GLU A 8 -21.89 5.37 22.58
C GLU A 8 -21.34 6.62 23.30
N ALA A 9 -22.05 7.12 24.32
CA ALA A 9 -21.60 8.28 25.08
C ALA A 9 -20.20 8.08 25.67
N ARG A 10 -19.95 6.90 26.27
CA ARG A 10 -18.65 6.54 26.83
C ARG A 10 -17.54 6.47 25.76
N LEU A 11 -17.85 5.94 24.58
CA LEU A 11 -16.89 5.87 23.47
C LEU A 11 -16.50 7.28 22.98
N ILE A 12 -17.46 8.18 22.86
CA ILE A 12 -17.21 9.57 22.42
C ILE A 12 -16.41 10.35 23.45
N GLU A 13 -16.75 10.21 24.73
CA GLU A 13 -15.99 10.82 25.82
C GLU A 13 -14.54 10.35 25.83
N ASN A 14 -14.31 9.03 25.67
CA ASN A 14 -12.97 8.49 25.56
C ASN A 14 -12.21 9.07 24.36
N LEU A 15 -12.86 9.21 23.21
CA LEU A 15 -12.29 9.78 21.97
C LEU A 15 -11.90 11.26 22.06
N GLN A 16 -12.40 12.00 23.06
CA GLN A 16 -12.07 13.41 23.27
C GLN A 16 -10.83 13.60 24.16
N ARG A 17 -10.20 12.51 24.64
CA ARG A 17 -8.98 12.60 25.44
C ARG A 17 -7.80 13.08 24.59
N GLU A 18 -7.07 14.04 25.13
CA GLU A 18 -5.76 14.43 24.61
C GLU A 18 -4.79 13.28 24.92
N ASN A 19 -4.11 12.72 23.91
CA ASN A 19 -3.15 11.59 23.97
C ASN A 19 -3.66 10.17 23.68
N LEU A 20 -4.73 10.00 22.92
CA LEU A 20 -5.04 8.69 22.34
C LEU A 20 -3.98 8.27 21.32
N ASP A 21 -3.52 7.03 21.44
CA ASP A 21 -2.69 6.44 20.40
C ASP A 21 -3.55 6.09 19.15
N PRO A 22 -2.96 6.04 17.94
CA PRO A 22 -3.72 5.81 16.72
C PRO A 22 -4.53 4.50 16.66
N LEU A 23 -4.13 3.46 17.41
CA LEU A 23 -4.84 2.19 17.50
C LEU A 23 -6.03 2.31 18.46
N ASP A 24 -5.90 3.04 19.56
CA ASP A 24 -7.03 3.30 20.46
C ASP A 24 -8.13 4.12 19.77
N GLU A 25 -7.75 5.15 18.96
CA GLU A 25 -8.71 5.84 18.08
C GLU A 25 -9.40 4.85 17.12
N ALA A 26 -8.62 3.94 16.53
CA ALA A 26 -9.13 2.97 15.57
C ALA A 26 -10.12 1.97 16.19
N GLU A 27 -9.82 1.47 17.39
CA GLU A 27 -10.68 0.56 18.16
C GLU A 27 -12.00 1.25 18.54
N ALA A 28 -11.94 2.50 18.99
CA ALA A 28 -13.14 3.28 19.30
C ALA A 28 -13.99 3.57 18.05
N TYR A 29 -13.36 3.86 16.90
CA TYR A 29 -14.09 4.02 15.63
C TYR A 29 -14.74 2.73 15.18
N GLN A 30 -14.04 1.58 15.31
CA GLN A 30 -14.61 0.27 14.99
C GLN A 30 -15.81 -0.03 15.89
N ALA A 31 -15.72 0.21 17.20
CA ALA A 31 -16.84 0.02 18.11
C ALA A 31 -18.07 0.87 17.73
N LEU A 32 -17.85 2.13 17.32
CA LEU A 32 -18.94 2.96 16.78
C LEU A 32 -19.53 2.39 15.49
N GLN A 33 -18.70 1.83 14.59
CA GLN A 33 -19.20 1.16 13.39
C GLN A 33 -20.04 -0.08 13.72
N ASP A 34 -19.65 -0.84 14.75
CA ASP A 34 -20.38 -2.02 15.21
C ASP A 34 -21.75 -1.65 15.82
N LEU A 35 -21.89 -0.44 16.37
CA LEU A 35 -23.16 0.18 16.77
C LEU A 35 -23.98 0.74 15.58
N GLY A 36 -23.51 0.56 14.34
CA GLY A 36 -24.21 0.96 13.12
C GLY A 36 -23.84 2.34 12.57
N TYR A 37 -22.85 3.04 13.15
CA TYR A 37 -22.43 4.33 12.63
C TYR A 37 -21.59 4.19 11.35
N SER A 38 -21.91 5.00 10.33
CA SER A 38 -21.05 5.10 9.15
C SER A 38 -19.77 5.89 9.46
N LEU A 39 -18.69 5.61 8.74
CA LEU A 39 -17.42 6.38 8.83
C LEU A 39 -17.63 7.88 8.62
N THR A 40 -18.58 8.28 7.77
CA THR A 40 -18.95 9.68 7.53
C THR A 40 -19.60 10.30 8.76
N ALA A 41 -20.52 9.58 9.41
CA ALA A 41 -21.20 10.05 10.62
C ALA A 41 -20.22 10.21 11.78
N ILE A 42 -19.32 9.23 11.98
CA ILE A 42 -18.25 9.29 12.99
C ILE A 42 -17.36 10.52 12.74
N GLY A 43 -16.88 10.72 11.51
CA GLY A 43 -16.06 11.87 11.16
C GLY A 43 -16.76 13.21 11.44
N LYS A 44 -18.02 13.35 11.00
CA LYS A 44 -18.81 14.56 11.24
C LYS A 44 -18.96 14.86 12.73
N ARG A 45 -19.21 13.85 13.55
CA ARG A 45 -19.41 14.01 15.00
C ARG A 45 -18.13 14.40 15.74
N LEU A 46 -16.98 13.94 15.26
CA LEU A 46 -15.68 14.16 15.90
C LEU A 46 -14.87 15.30 15.24
N GLY A 47 -15.43 16.02 14.28
CA GLY A 47 -14.72 17.06 13.53
C GLY A 47 -13.54 16.51 12.71
N LYS A 48 -13.61 15.26 12.28
CA LYS A 48 -12.58 14.58 11.46
C LYS A 48 -13.11 14.28 10.07
N SER A 49 -12.20 14.18 9.10
CA SER A 49 -12.59 13.79 7.74
C SER A 49 -12.91 12.30 7.68
N ARG A 50 -13.85 11.90 6.82
CA ARG A 50 -14.12 10.47 6.55
C ARG A 50 -12.83 9.68 6.18
N PRO A 51 -11.92 10.20 5.33
CA PRO A 51 -10.65 9.53 5.06
C PRO A 51 -9.76 9.33 6.29
N TYR A 52 -9.78 10.25 7.26
CA TYR A 52 -9.04 10.11 8.52
C TYR A 52 -9.56 8.91 9.32
N VAL A 53 -10.87 8.87 9.58
CA VAL A 53 -11.53 7.77 10.31
C VAL A 53 -11.28 6.43 9.62
N SER A 54 -11.45 6.40 8.29
CA SER A 54 -11.20 5.19 7.49
C SER A 54 -9.75 4.69 7.58
N GLN A 55 -8.79 5.61 7.59
CA GLN A 55 -7.37 5.27 7.72
C GLN A 55 -7.05 4.72 9.11
N ARG A 56 -7.56 5.33 10.18
CA ARG A 56 -7.43 4.78 11.55
C ARG A 56 -7.95 3.35 11.62
N VAL A 57 -9.20 3.11 11.23
CA VAL A 57 -9.81 1.76 11.29
C VAL A 57 -8.98 0.72 10.50
N LYS A 58 -8.37 1.11 9.38
CA LYS A 58 -7.52 0.21 8.58
C LYS A 58 -6.28 -0.28 9.35
N LEU A 59 -5.80 0.45 10.36
CA LEU A 59 -4.67 0.01 11.19
C LEU A 59 -4.99 -1.30 11.94
N LEU A 60 -6.25 -1.57 12.26
CA LEU A 60 -6.67 -2.81 12.91
C LEU A 60 -6.43 -4.07 12.05
N ARG A 61 -6.24 -3.90 10.74
CA ARG A 61 -5.96 -4.99 9.80
C ARG A 61 -4.49 -5.38 9.74
N LEU A 62 -3.62 -4.66 10.44
CA LEU A 62 -2.20 -4.95 10.49
C LEU A 62 -1.91 -6.19 11.34
N HIS A 63 -0.82 -6.87 11.00
CA HIS A 63 -0.26 -7.91 11.85
C HIS A 63 0.02 -7.36 13.27
N PRO A 64 -0.20 -8.14 14.36
CA PRO A 64 -0.02 -7.66 15.73
C PRO A 64 1.30 -6.94 16.01
N LYS A 65 2.43 -7.48 15.51
CA LYS A 65 3.75 -6.84 15.64
C LYS A 65 3.81 -5.41 15.05
N LEU A 66 3.07 -5.14 13.97
CA LEU A 66 3.03 -3.82 13.35
C LEU A 66 2.10 -2.87 14.10
N ARG A 67 1.00 -3.38 14.66
CA ARG A 67 0.14 -2.57 15.56
C ARG A 67 0.92 -2.08 16.77
N GLU A 68 1.73 -2.97 17.37
CA GLU A 68 2.59 -2.60 18.49
C GLU A 68 3.66 -1.57 18.11
N ALA A 69 4.25 -1.70 16.92
CA ALA A 69 5.19 -0.70 16.42
C ALA A 69 4.53 0.68 16.20
N VAL A 70 3.25 0.73 15.85
CA VAL A 70 2.49 1.99 15.73
C VAL A 70 2.14 2.55 17.11
N ARG A 71 1.63 1.71 18.03
CA ARG A 71 1.30 2.10 19.40
C ARG A 71 2.50 2.68 20.15
N SER A 72 3.67 2.04 20.01
CA SER A 72 4.93 2.52 20.60
C SER A 72 5.57 3.71 19.88
N GLY A 73 4.94 4.24 18.82
CA GLY A 73 5.44 5.38 18.06
C GLY A 73 6.65 5.08 17.16
N LYS A 74 7.13 3.83 17.10
CA LYS A 74 8.22 3.39 16.21
C LYS A 74 7.85 3.46 14.73
N LEU A 75 6.56 3.37 14.43
CA LEU A 75 6.00 3.60 13.10
C LEU A 75 4.85 4.59 13.20
N THR A 76 4.85 5.60 12.33
CA THR A 76 3.65 6.45 12.17
C THR A 76 2.55 5.70 11.43
N PRO A 77 1.27 6.13 11.54
CA PRO A 77 0.17 5.55 10.76
C PRO A 77 0.43 5.53 9.24
N ASP A 78 1.11 6.54 8.71
CA ASP A 78 1.43 6.63 7.29
C ASP A 78 2.49 5.59 6.85
N HIS A 79 3.46 5.27 7.72
CA HIS A 79 4.36 4.14 7.49
C HIS A 79 3.56 2.84 7.41
N ALA A 80 2.66 2.63 8.37
CA ALA A 80 1.83 1.44 8.41
C ALA A 80 0.96 1.31 7.14
N HIS A 81 0.34 2.40 6.66
CA HIS A 81 -0.41 2.41 5.42
C HIS A 81 0.43 2.13 4.18
N ALA A 82 1.68 2.63 4.13
CA ALA A 82 2.59 2.27 3.05
C ALA A 82 2.87 0.76 3.05
N LEU A 83 3.18 0.20 4.22
CA LEU A 83 3.47 -1.23 4.41
C LEU A 83 2.28 -2.12 4.04
N MET A 84 1.03 -1.72 4.33
CA MET A 84 -0.19 -2.48 4.00
C MET A 84 -0.37 -2.78 2.50
N ARG A 85 0.37 -2.11 1.61
CA ARG A 85 0.35 -2.43 0.18
C ARG A 85 1.04 -3.75 -0.13
N LEU A 86 1.94 -4.21 0.74
CA LEU A 86 2.52 -5.55 0.69
C LEU A 86 1.48 -6.53 1.25
N LYS A 87 0.94 -7.39 0.38
CA LYS A 87 -0.05 -8.41 0.77
C LYS A 87 0.58 -9.58 1.55
N ASP A 88 1.88 -9.77 1.38
CA ASP A 88 2.68 -10.78 2.05
C ASP A 88 3.13 -10.25 3.40
N THR A 89 2.68 -10.91 4.48
CA THR A 89 2.94 -10.50 5.86
C THR A 89 4.42 -10.56 6.22
N GLU A 90 5.19 -11.54 5.73
CA GLU A 90 6.62 -11.65 6.00
C GLU A 90 7.40 -10.52 5.35
N LYS A 91 7.02 -10.15 4.11
CA LYS A 91 7.59 -8.97 3.44
C LYS A 91 7.24 -7.68 4.17
N GLN A 92 6.02 -7.58 4.68
CA GLN A 92 5.57 -6.42 5.46
C GLN A 92 6.38 -6.27 6.75
N LEU A 93 6.61 -7.36 7.49
CA LEU A 93 7.38 -7.37 8.73
C LEU A 93 8.86 -7.08 8.50
N THR A 94 9.46 -7.71 7.48
CA THR A 94 10.86 -7.48 7.11
C THR A 94 11.11 -6.01 6.75
N LEU A 95 10.23 -5.42 5.92
CA LEU A 95 10.38 -4.00 5.57
C LEU A 95 10.12 -3.08 6.77
N ALA A 96 9.18 -3.41 7.65
CA ALA A 96 8.94 -2.63 8.86
C ALA A 96 10.15 -2.61 9.81
N GLN A 97 10.90 -3.71 9.90
CA GLN A 97 12.16 -3.77 10.63
C GLN A 97 13.22 -2.88 9.97
N GLU A 98 13.33 -2.92 8.65
CA GLU A 98 14.23 -2.03 7.90
C GLU A 98 13.90 -0.55 8.13
N VAL A 99 12.62 -0.18 8.09
CA VAL A 99 12.14 1.20 8.35
C VAL A 99 12.57 1.68 9.73
N GLN A 100 12.39 0.85 10.76
CA GLN A 100 12.76 1.19 12.14
C GLN A 100 14.28 1.26 12.32
N ALA A 101 15.02 0.29 11.77
CA ALA A 101 16.47 0.21 11.94
C ALA A 101 17.20 1.35 11.22
N LYS A 102 16.71 1.77 10.05
CA LYS A 102 17.33 2.82 9.23
C LYS A 102 16.68 4.20 9.42
N GLY A 103 15.61 4.31 10.21
CA GLY A 103 14.86 5.56 10.39
C GLY A 103 14.28 6.10 9.08
N LEU A 104 13.76 5.21 8.22
CA LEU A 104 13.25 5.62 6.90
C LEU A 104 12.04 6.55 7.05
N SER A 105 11.99 7.58 6.22
CA SER A 105 10.81 8.43 6.08
C SER A 105 9.64 7.67 5.43
N VAL A 106 8.44 8.24 5.54
CA VAL A 106 7.24 7.73 4.85
C VAL A 106 7.46 7.69 3.33
N HIS A 107 8.18 8.66 2.78
CA HIS A 107 8.48 8.70 1.35
C HIS A 107 9.38 7.52 0.94
N GLU A 108 10.50 7.32 1.64
CA GLU A 108 11.44 6.22 1.37
C GLU A 108 10.76 4.87 1.55
N THR A 109 9.96 4.72 2.60
CA THR A 109 9.15 3.51 2.84
C THR A 109 8.24 3.21 1.65
N ARG A 110 7.55 4.22 1.10
CA ARG A 110 6.71 4.05 -0.10
C ARG A 110 7.51 3.66 -1.34
N GLN A 111 8.75 4.13 -1.49
CA GLN A 111 9.64 3.72 -2.58
C GLN A 111 10.08 2.26 -2.42
N ARG A 112 10.53 1.85 -1.22
CA ARG A 112 10.89 0.45 -0.92
C ARG A 112 9.72 -0.51 -1.16
N VAL A 113 8.52 -0.15 -0.71
CA VAL A 113 7.29 -0.90 -1.03
C VAL A 113 7.08 -1.03 -2.54
N ARG A 114 7.29 0.05 -3.30
CA ARG A 114 7.13 0.05 -4.76
C ARG A 114 8.17 -0.84 -5.44
N GLU A 115 9.41 -0.84 -4.98
CA GLU A 115 10.47 -1.72 -5.47
C GLU A 115 10.13 -3.19 -5.21
N MET A 116 9.71 -3.53 -3.99
CA MET A 116 9.35 -4.90 -3.60
C MET A 116 8.12 -5.45 -4.34
N LEU A 117 7.16 -4.59 -4.70
CA LEU A 117 6.01 -4.98 -5.51
C LEU A 117 6.36 -5.19 -6.99
N GLY A 118 7.57 -4.82 -7.40
CA GLY A 118 8.00 -4.75 -8.78
C GLY A 118 7.30 -3.59 -9.51
N LYS A 119 8.04 -2.89 -10.36
CA LYS A 119 7.37 -2.13 -11.42
C LYS A 119 6.74 -3.17 -12.33
N LYS A 120 5.41 -3.16 -12.53
CA LYS A 120 4.88 -3.60 -13.82
C LYS A 120 5.64 -2.75 -14.83
N LEU A 121 6.59 -3.34 -15.56
CA LEU A 121 7.12 -2.74 -16.76
C LEU A 121 5.88 -2.36 -17.57
N LYS A 122 5.56 -1.07 -17.61
CA LYS A 122 4.69 -0.55 -18.65
C LYS A 122 5.55 -0.65 -19.89
N TRP A 123 5.57 -1.83 -20.50
CA TRP A 123 5.95 -1.98 -21.88
C TRP A 123 4.92 -1.16 -22.66
N GLN A 124 5.12 0.16 -22.75
CA GLN A 124 4.66 0.86 -23.92
C GLN A 124 5.47 0.20 -25.03
N LEU A 125 4.81 -0.54 -25.92
CA LEU A 125 5.40 -0.95 -27.19
C LEU A 125 6.08 0.29 -27.76
N VAL A 126 7.40 0.40 -27.63
CA VAL A 126 8.15 1.45 -28.29
C VAL A 126 8.22 0.96 -29.73
N PRO A 127 7.57 1.62 -30.70
CA PRO A 127 7.74 1.25 -32.09
C PRO A 127 9.21 1.54 -32.44
N VAL A 128 10.02 0.49 -32.47
CA VAL A 128 11.35 0.58 -33.05
C VAL A 128 11.14 0.76 -34.54
N ARG A 129 11.40 1.97 -35.04
CA ARG A 129 11.52 2.19 -36.48
C ARG A 129 12.87 1.64 -36.91
N LEU A 130 12.84 0.54 -37.63
CA LEU A 130 14.00 0.10 -38.39
C LEU A 130 14.03 0.92 -39.67
N ASP A 131 15.20 1.47 -40.01
CA ASP A 131 15.43 1.96 -41.35
C ASP A 131 15.39 0.81 -42.37
N LEU A 132 15.23 1.16 -43.64
CA LEU A 132 15.03 0.18 -44.71
C LEU A 132 16.25 -0.73 -44.89
N GLU A 133 17.46 -0.20 -44.73
CA GLU A 133 18.71 -0.94 -44.88
C GLU A 133 18.86 -2.01 -43.80
N THR A 134 18.60 -1.64 -42.53
CA THR A 134 18.57 -2.57 -41.41
C THR A 134 17.52 -3.67 -41.60
N PHE A 135 16.33 -3.31 -42.10
CA PHE A 135 15.27 -4.28 -42.36
C PHE A 135 15.61 -5.26 -43.48
N GLU A 136 16.22 -4.78 -44.57
CA GLU A 136 16.67 -5.61 -45.68
C GLU A 136 17.82 -6.55 -45.28
N ALA A 137 18.76 -6.07 -44.47
CA ALA A 137 19.83 -6.89 -43.90
C ALA A 137 19.26 -8.05 -43.06
N LEU A 138 18.25 -7.76 -42.22
CA LEU A 138 17.56 -8.78 -41.43
C LEU A 138 16.81 -9.81 -42.29
N LYS A 139 16.15 -9.37 -43.38
CA LYS A 139 15.51 -10.27 -44.34
C LYS A 139 16.51 -11.20 -45.04
N ARG A 140 17.73 -10.73 -45.33
CA ARG A 140 18.77 -11.59 -45.94
C ARG A 140 19.26 -12.68 -44.98
N ILE A 141 19.30 -12.39 -43.68
CA ILE A 141 19.71 -13.34 -42.65
C ILE A 141 18.60 -14.39 -42.40
N ALA A 142 17.34 -14.01 -42.58
CA ALA A 142 16.19 -14.89 -42.41
C ALA A 142 15.19 -14.76 -43.57
N PRO A 143 15.52 -15.30 -44.76
CA PRO A 143 14.71 -15.11 -45.98
C PRO A 143 13.32 -15.76 -45.89
N GLU A 144 13.20 -16.84 -45.13
CA GLU A 144 11.97 -17.64 -44.93
C GLU A 144 11.33 -17.41 -43.55
N GLY A 145 11.96 -16.61 -42.69
CA GLY A 145 11.55 -16.41 -41.30
C GLY A 145 10.84 -15.07 -41.12
N ASP A 146 9.69 -15.08 -40.45
CA ASP A 146 9.05 -13.85 -39.99
C ASP A 146 10.04 -13.06 -39.10
N VAL A 147 10.68 -12.03 -39.66
CA VAL A 147 11.68 -11.18 -38.97
C VAL A 147 11.12 -10.64 -37.66
N LYS A 148 9.81 -10.38 -37.61
CA LYS A 148 9.10 -9.97 -36.40
C LYS A 148 9.10 -11.06 -35.33
N ARG A 149 8.95 -12.32 -35.75
CA ARG A 149 9.03 -13.50 -34.87
C ARG A 149 10.44 -13.67 -34.31
N LEU A 150 11.48 -13.57 -35.14
CA LEU A 150 12.88 -13.70 -34.71
C LEU A 150 13.30 -12.60 -33.72
N ILE A 151 12.93 -11.34 -33.98
CA ILE A 151 13.19 -10.23 -33.06
C ILE A 151 12.47 -10.48 -31.73
N ARG A 152 11.21 -10.93 -31.77
CA ARG A 152 10.44 -11.26 -30.56
C ARG A 152 11.10 -12.39 -29.77
N GLU A 153 11.43 -13.52 -30.40
CA GLU A 153 12.04 -14.68 -29.76
C GLU A 153 13.41 -14.34 -29.15
N THR A 154 14.20 -13.51 -29.83
CA THR A 154 15.53 -13.07 -29.35
C THR A 154 15.39 -12.17 -28.11
N ILE A 155 14.48 -11.20 -28.15
CA ILE A 155 14.18 -10.34 -27.00
C ILE A 155 13.67 -11.19 -25.83
N GLU A 156 12.77 -12.15 -26.08
CA GLU A 156 12.26 -13.05 -25.04
C GLU A 156 13.35 -13.91 -24.40
N LYS A 157 14.34 -14.40 -25.16
CA LYS A 157 15.49 -15.15 -24.63
C LYS A 157 16.39 -14.28 -23.76
N LEU A 158 16.68 -13.05 -24.19
CA LEU A 158 17.50 -12.09 -23.42
C LEU A 158 16.83 -11.68 -22.10
N ILE A 159 15.49 -11.62 -22.06
CA ILE A 159 14.74 -11.26 -20.85
C ILE A 159 14.67 -12.41 -19.83
N LYS A 160 14.77 -13.66 -20.27
CA LYS A 160 14.69 -14.86 -19.41
C LYS A 160 16.04 -15.31 -18.82
N THR A 161 17.13 -14.63 -19.18
CA THR A 161 18.49 -14.88 -18.69
C THR A 161 18.85 -13.81 -17.66
#